data_AF-A0A062U836-F1
#
_entry.id   AF-A0A062U836-F1
#
_cell.length_a   1.000
_cell.length_b   1.000
_cell.length_c   1.000
_cell.angle_alpha   90.00
_cell.angle_beta   90.00
_cell.angle_gamma   90.00
#
_symmetry.space_group_name_H-M   'P 1'
#
loop_
_entity.id
_entity.type
_entity.pdbx_description
1 polymer ?
#
loop_
_entity_poly.entity_id
_entity_poly.type
_entity_poly.pdbx_seq_one_letter_code
_entity_poly.pdbx_strand_id
1 'polypeptide(L)'
;MGELGLNKIFGALLATALGLFALHELSNVVFSHGSEGGHGEEHAEATSMSEQMCAKFAYCVDIADSGSAGGEAEEVFDLGLLLANADVSRGERTFKGQCTTCHTIEAGGSNGTGPNLHNVVGADKAHHAGFNYSAALSGMEGTWSYENLNEWLTNPGSYARGTSMSFAGLRRDADRINVIAYLASNTENPPPFPEPLPAAEEGSDEAVEGEEATTEEGAAPAEATEGDAATTEEATAPADETVSEAVEEDADAADATAEEAFEEEAPTPTEEEGE
;
A
#
# COMPACT_ATOMS: atom_id res chain seq x y z
N MET A 1 0.45 -37.03 58.41
CA MET A 1 -0.67 -37.23 57.47
C MET A 1 -0.59 -38.67 57.00
N GLY A 2 -1.62 -39.49 57.25
CA GLY A 2 -1.56 -40.93 56.98
C GLY A 2 -1.36 -41.22 55.49
N GLU A 3 -0.79 -42.38 55.16
CA GLU A 3 -0.53 -42.84 53.78
C GLU A 3 -1.79 -42.76 52.89
N LEU A 4 -2.98 -42.90 53.47
CA LEU A 4 -4.28 -42.70 52.82
C LEU A 4 -4.52 -41.28 52.27
N GLY A 5 -4.01 -40.25 52.94
CA GLY A 5 -4.11 -38.86 52.48
C GLY A 5 -3.16 -38.57 51.33
N LEU A 6 -1.96 -39.15 51.38
CA LEU A 6 -0.95 -39.00 50.33
C LEU A 6 -1.39 -39.70 49.03
N ASN A 7 -1.95 -40.91 49.11
CA ASN A 7 -2.50 -41.62 47.96
C ASN A 7 -3.69 -40.88 47.32
N LYS A 8 -4.48 -40.13 48.10
CA LYS A 8 -5.56 -39.30 47.56
C LYS A 8 -5.05 -38.07 46.82
N ILE A 9 -3.99 -37.45 47.32
CA ILE A 9 -3.35 -36.31 46.64
C ILE A 9 -2.71 -36.78 45.33
N PHE A 10 -1.97 -37.88 45.35
CA PHE A 10 -1.42 -38.48 44.13
C PHE A 10 -2.50 -38.94 43.16
N GLY A 11 -3.61 -39.51 43.66
CA GLY A 11 -4.76 -39.87 42.83
C GLY A 11 -5.41 -38.66 42.16
N ALA A 12 -5.58 -37.55 42.89
CA ALA A 12 -6.13 -36.31 42.33
C ALA A 12 -5.19 -35.67 41.29
N LEU A 13 -3.88 -35.66 41.56
CA LEU A 13 -2.87 -35.17 40.62
C LEU A 13 -2.80 -36.04 39.36
N LEU A 14 -2.88 -37.37 39.52
CA LEU A 14 -2.86 -38.30 38.39
C LEU A 14 -4.14 -38.22 37.56
N ALA A 15 -5.30 -38.09 38.20
CA ALA A 15 -6.59 -37.92 37.50
C ALA A 15 -6.65 -36.59 36.73
N THR A 16 -6.13 -35.50 37.30
CA THR A 16 -6.05 -34.21 36.61
C THR A 16 -5.05 -34.25 35.44
N ALA A 17 -3.87 -34.85 35.62
CA ALA A 17 -2.90 -35.04 34.54
C ALA A 17 -3.48 -35.90 33.39
N LEU A 18 -4.13 -37.02 33.70
CA LEU A 18 -4.80 -37.86 32.70
C LEU A 18 -5.95 -37.14 32.01
N GLY A 19 -6.72 -36.33 32.74
CA GLY A 19 -7.78 -35.51 32.17
C GLY A 19 -7.27 -34.50 31.16
N LEU A 20 -6.18 -33.79 31.49
CA LEU A 20 -5.53 -32.83 30.58
C LEU A 20 -4.95 -33.53 29.35
N PHE A 21 -4.28 -34.67 29.53
CA PHE A 21 -3.75 -35.46 28.42
C PHE A 21 -4.88 -36.00 27.52
N ALA A 22 -5.98 -36.50 28.10
CA ALA A 22 -7.13 -36.97 27.34
C ALA A 22 -7.83 -35.84 26.58
N LEU A 23 -7.97 -34.66 27.18
CA LEU A 23 -8.52 -33.48 26.49
C LEU A 23 -7.62 -33.01 25.35
N HIS A 24 -6.30 -33.05 25.53
CA HIS A 24 -5.32 -32.74 24.49
C HIS A 24 -5.41 -33.71 23.32
N GLU A 25 -5.47 -35.02 23.58
CA GLU A 25 -5.62 -36.04 22.53
C GLU A 25 -6.98 -35.97 21.84
N LEU A 26 -8.06 -35.74 22.58
CA LEU A 26 -9.38 -35.53 21.98
C LEU A 26 -9.43 -34.27 21.12
N SER A 27 -8.76 -33.19 21.55
CA SER A 27 -8.58 -31.99 20.73
C SER A 27 -7.86 -32.33 19.43
N ASN A 28 -6.74 -33.06 19.49
CA ASN A 28 -6.05 -33.51 18.30
C ASN A 28 -6.97 -34.34 17.40
N VAL A 29 -7.65 -35.37 17.90
CA VAL A 29 -8.53 -36.22 17.08
C VAL A 29 -9.68 -35.44 16.42
N VAL A 30 -10.27 -34.49 17.14
CA VAL A 30 -11.38 -33.66 16.62
C VAL A 30 -10.88 -32.64 15.58
N PHE A 31 -9.75 -31.99 15.83
CA PHE A 31 -9.18 -30.99 14.92
C PHE A 31 -8.28 -31.59 13.81
N SER A 32 -7.93 -32.88 13.86
CA SER A 32 -7.15 -33.59 12.83
C SER A 32 -7.98 -34.16 11.68
N HIS A 33 -9.32 -34.06 11.70
CA HIS A 33 -10.16 -34.43 10.55
C HIS A 33 -10.25 -33.37 9.44
N GLY A 34 -9.27 -32.47 9.38
CA GLY A 34 -9.12 -31.46 8.32
C GLY A 34 -7.67 -31.20 7.87
N SER A 35 -6.72 -32.06 8.21
CA SER A 35 -5.33 -31.90 7.77
C SER A 35 -4.56 -33.23 7.87
N GLU A 36 -4.34 -33.88 6.73
CA GLU A 36 -3.17 -34.74 6.60
C GLU A 36 -1.92 -33.86 6.68
N GLY A 37 -1.28 -33.78 7.85
CA GLY A 37 -0.03 -33.04 8.01
C GLY A 37 0.47 -33.03 9.44
N GLY A 38 1.32 -33.99 9.79
CA GLY A 38 1.82 -34.21 11.14
C GLY A 38 2.85 -33.18 11.60
N HIS A 39 2.88 -32.95 12.92
CA HIS A 39 4.00 -32.32 13.61
C HIS A 39 4.40 -33.19 14.80
N GLY A 40 5.60 -33.76 14.71
CA GLY A 40 6.42 -34.10 15.86
C GLY A 40 7.59 -33.12 15.91
N GLU A 41 7.62 -32.33 16.97
CA GLU A 41 8.79 -31.66 17.53
C GLU A 41 9.81 -32.77 17.98
N GLU A 42 11.14 -32.68 17.91
CA GLU A 42 12.07 -31.55 18.04
C GLU A 42 13.53 -32.02 17.78
N HIS A 43 14.39 -31.04 17.44
CA HIS A 43 15.86 -31.04 17.48
C HIS A 43 16.69 -31.76 16.40
N ALA A 44 17.10 -30.98 15.40
CA ALA A 44 18.49 -30.55 15.16
C ALA A 44 18.84 -30.53 13.66
N GLU A 45 19.46 -29.43 13.26
CA GLU A 45 20.06 -29.14 11.97
C GLU A 45 19.09 -28.71 10.85
N ALA A 46 19.35 -27.50 10.36
CA ALA A 46 18.62 -26.81 9.32
C ALA A 46 18.66 -27.60 8.01
N THR A 47 17.71 -28.51 7.84
CA THR A 47 17.41 -29.14 6.57
C THR A 47 16.14 -28.49 6.06
N SER A 48 16.23 -27.88 4.88
CA SER A 48 15.24 -26.96 4.33
C SER A 48 13.86 -27.63 4.18
N MET A 49 12.79 -26.86 4.37
CA MET A 49 11.40 -27.34 4.19
C MET A 49 11.15 -27.95 2.80
N SER A 50 12.01 -27.65 1.82
CA SER A 50 12.09 -28.26 0.49
C SER A 50 12.49 -29.74 0.49
N GLU A 51 13.40 -30.19 1.36
CA GLU A 51 13.83 -31.60 1.40
C GLU A 51 12.75 -32.54 1.96
N GLN A 52 11.98 -32.06 2.95
CA GLN A 52 10.86 -32.83 3.48
C GLN A 52 9.69 -32.97 2.49
N MET A 53 9.48 -31.96 1.63
CA MET A 53 8.48 -32.02 0.56
C MET A 53 8.88 -33.02 -0.54
N CYS A 54 10.17 -33.13 -0.83
CA CYS A 54 10.73 -34.04 -1.83
C CYS A 54 10.62 -35.52 -1.45
N ALA A 55 10.75 -35.85 -0.16
CA ALA A 55 10.67 -37.23 0.33
C ALA A 55 9.23 -37.80 0.37
N LYS A 56 8.22 -36.93 0.48
CA LYS A 56 6.81 -37.36 0.70
C LYS A 56 5.99 -37.47 -0.58
N PHE A 57 6.33 -36.69 -1.59
CA PHE A 57 5.71 -36.75 -2.91
C PHE A 57 6.84 -36.98 -3.91
N ALA A 58 6.92 -38.17 -4.50
CA ALA A 58 8.01 -38.63 -5.37
C ALA A 58 8.10 -37.88 -6.71
N TYR A 59 8.19 -36.55 -6.66
CA TYR A 59 8.45 -35.65 -7.78
C TYR A 59 9.36 -34.54 -7.26
N CYS A 60 10.65 -34.84 -7.20
CA CYS A 60 11.68 -33.81 -7.18
C CYS A 60 12.01 -33.49 -8.63
N VAL A 61 11.60 -32.31 -9.10
CA VAL A 61 12.35 -31.65 -10.16
C VAL A 61 13.48 -30.95 -9.44
N ASP A 62 14.70 -31.44 -9.64
CA ASP A 62 15.89 -30.63 -9.42
C ASP A 62 15.74 -29.38 -10.28
N ILE A 63 15.43 -28.24 -9.65
CA ILE A 63 15.91 -26.97 -10.21
C ILE A 63 17.40 -26.98 -9.92
N ALA A 64 18.13 -27.67 -10.80
CA ALA A 64 19.49 -27.29 -11.06
C ALA A 64 19.49 -25.78 -11.26
N ASP A 65 20.50 -25.12 -10.69
CA ASP A 65 21.02 -23.87 -11.17
C ASP A 65 21.43 -24.05 -12.65
N SER A 66 20.44 -24.17 -13.52
CA SER A 66 20.58 -23.91 -14.93
C SER A 66 20.53 -22.41 -14.99
N GLY A 67 21.72 -21.81 -14.93
CA GLY A 67 21.96 -20.57 -15.62
C GLY A 67 21.38 -20.72 -17.03
N SER A 68 20.16 -20.24 -17.19
CA SER A 68 19.60 -19.95 -18.49
C SER A 68 20.39 -18.75 -18.97
N ALA A 69 21.45 -19.04 -19.71
CA ALA A 69 21.91 -18.15 -20.76
C ALA A 69 20.80 -18.11 -21.82
N GLY A 70 19.75 -17.39 -21.49
CA GLY A 70 18.69 -16.90 -22.35
C GLY A 70 18.41 -15.53 -21.79
N GLY A 71 18.84 -14.48 -22.49
CA GLY A 71 18.55 -13.10 -22.12
C GLY A 71 17.06 -12.87 -22.21
N GLU A 72 16.36 -13.16 -21.12
CA GLU A 72 15.02 -12.66 -20.88
C GLU A 72 15.23 -11.24 -20.37
N ALA A 73 14.77 -10.26 -21.13
CA ALA A 73 14.74 -8.89 -20.67
C ALA A 73 13.98 -8.88 -19.34
N GLU A 74 14.68 -8.49 -18.26
CA GLU A 74 14.08 -8.23 -16.96
C GLU A 74 12.86 -7.33 -17.18
N GLU A 75 11.65 -7.81 -16.88
CA GLU A 75 10.46 -6.96 -16.96
C GLU A 75 10.59 -5.87 -15.90
N VAL A 76 11.13 -4.73 -16.33
CA VAL A 76 11.29 -3.56 -15.49
C VAL A 76 9.88 -3.04 -15.16
N PHE A 77 9.58 -2.93 -13.86
CA PHE A 77 8.33 -2.32 -13.41
C PHE A 77 8.37 -0.82 -13.73
N ASP A 78 7.76 -0.43 -14.84
CA ASP A 78 7.61 0.96 -15.25
C ASP A 78 6.31 1.56 -14.71
N LEU A 79 6.40 2.20 -13.53
CA LEU A 79 5.26 2.86 -12.89
C LEU A 79 4.66 3.97 -13.77
N GLY A 80 5.50 4.71 -14.50
CA GLY A 80 5.07 5.82 -15.35
C GLY A 80 4.22 5.33 -16.52
N LEU A 81 4.67 4.28 -17.21
CA LEU A 81 3.92 3.65 -18.29
C LEU A 81 2.59 3.06 -17.78
N LEU A 82 2.60 2.42 -16.61
CA LEU A 82 1.38 1.83 -16.04
C LEU A 82 0.36 2.91 -15.65
N LEU A 83 0.79 4.00 -15.01
CA LEU A 83 -0.11 5.12 -14.65
C LEU A 83 -0.64 5.85 -15.88
N ALA A 84 0.18 6.04 -16.91
CA ALA A 84 -0.25 6.64 -18.17
C ALA A 84 -1.35 5.81 -18.88
N ASN A 85 -1.37 4.50 -18.67
CA ASN A 85 -2.36 3.57 -19.23
C ASN A 85 -3.46 3.15 -18.23
N ALA A 86 -3.55 3.81 -17.08
CA ALA A 86 -4.51 3.46 -16.03
C ALA A 86 -5.96 3.71 -16.45
N ASP A 87 -6.87 2.85 -16.00
CA ASP A 87 -8.32 3.00 -16.14
C ASP A 87 -8.90 3.56 -14.83
N VAL A 88 -9.17 4.87 -14.83
CA VAL A 88 -9.73 5.60 -13.68
C VAL A 88 -11.09 5.04 -13.26
N SER A 89 -11.94 4.63 -14.21
CA SER A 89 -13.26 4.05 -13.89
C SER A 89 -13.14 2.67 -13.25
N ARG A 90 -12.13 1.87 -13.61
CA ARG A 90 -11.78 0.65 -12.85
C ARG A 90 -11.29 0.99 -11.45
N GLY A 91 -10.46 2.03 -11.33
CA GLY A 91 -9.97 2.54 -10.06
C GLY A 91 -11.09 2.90 -9.11
N GLU A 92 -12.07 3.66 -9.60
CA GLU A 92 -13.27 4.02 -8.85
C GLU A 92 -14.04 2.78 -8.36
N ARG A 93 -14.22 1.76 -9.21
CA ARG A 93 -14.90 0.52 -8.80
C ARG A 93 -14.14 -0.23 -7.71
N THR A 94 -12.82 -0.34 -7.83
CA THR A 94 -11.98 -0.96 -6.80
C THR A 94 -12.03 -0.16 -5.50
N PHE A 95 -11.94 1.17 -5.58
CA PHE A 95 -12.07 2.06 -4.43
C PHE A 95 -13.43 1.89 -3.72
N LYS A 96 -14.52 1.88 -4.50
CA LYS A 96 -15.87 1.62 -3.98
C LYS A 96 -15.96 0.28 -3.26
N GLY A 97 -15.36 -0.77 -3.81
CA GLY A 97 -15.41 -2.11 -3.24
C GLY A 97 -14.45 -2.38 -2.07
N GLN A 98 -13.39 -1.59 -1.89
CA GLN A 98 -12.31 -1.90 -0.95
C GLN A 98 -12.00 -0.79 0.05
N CYS A 99 -12.36 0.47 -0.23
CA CYS A 99 -11.91 1.64 0.54
C CYS A 99 -13.07 2.39 1.20
N THR A 100 -14.26 2.42 0.59
CA THR A 100 -15.37 3.29 1.02
C THR A 100 -15.99 2.92 2.37
N THR A 101 -15.76 1.69 2.86
CA THR A 101 -16.18 1.32 4.23
C THR A 101 -15.47 2.14 5.29
N CYS A 102 -14.24 2.62 5.00
CA CYS A 102 -13.42 3.34 5.97
C CYS A 102 -13.17 4.80 5.57
N HIS A 103 -13.17 5.10 4.26
CA HIS A 103 -12.75 6.39 3.73
C HIS A 103 -13.84 7.04 2.88
N THR A 104 -13.94 8.36 2.99
CA THR A 104 -14.67 9.21 2.05
C THR A 104 -13.69 9.80 1.02
N ILE A 105 -14.18 10.25 -0.15
CA ILE A 105 -13.35 10.81 -1.23
C ILE A 105 -13.80 12.19 -1.69
N GLU A 106 -15.02 12.60 -1.35
CA GLU A 106 -15.57 13.89 -1.74
C GLU A 106 -14.83 15.03 -1.03
N ALA A 107 -14.69 16.16 -1.72
CA ALA A 107 -14.10 17.38 -1.16
C ALA A 107 -14.85 17.81 0.11
N GLY A 108 -14.12 17.99 1.21
CA GLY A 108 -14.71 18.34 2.51
C GLY A 108 -15.51 17.21 3.16
N GLY A 109 -15.40 15.97 2.66
CA GLY A 109 -16.04 14.80 3.27
C GLY A 109 -15.56 14.53 4.69
N SER A 110 -16.40 13.87 5.49
CA SER A 110 -16.07 13.56 6.88
C SER A 110 -14.99 12.48 7.01
N ASN A 111 -14.22 12.56 8.10
CA ASN A 111 -13.42 11.45 8.59
C ASN A 111 -14.34 10.35 9.14
N GLY A 112 -13.91 9.09 9.02
CA GLY A 112 -14.59 7.92 9.58
C GLY A 112 -13.59 7.00 10.29
N THR A 113 -13.65 5.70 10.00
CA THR A 113 -12.63 4.74 10.44
C THR A 113 -11.24 5.11 9.90
N GLY A 114 -11.19 5.64 8.68
CA GLY A 114 -10.03 6.29 8.09
C GLY A 114 -10.29 7.78 7.78
N PRO A 115 -9.24 8.55 7.47
CA PRO A 115 -9.41 9.95 7.05
C PRO A 115 -10.11 10.06 5.69
N ASN A 116 -10.68 11.22 5.39
CA ASN A 116 -11.04 11.54 4.01
C ASN A 116 -9.79 11.52 3.11
N LEU A 117 -9.95 11.05 1.86
CA LEU A 117 -8.85 10.85 0.90
C LEU A 117 -8.86 11.83 -0.26
N HIS A 118 -9.74 12.85 -0.24
CA HIS A 118 -9.66 13.95 -1.20
C HIS A 118 -8.31 14.66 -1.05
N ASN A 119 -7.69 15.05 -2.17
CA ASN A 119 -6.36 15.66 -2.19
C ASN A 119 -5.25 14.85 -1.51
N VAL A 120 -5.35 13.52 -1.45
CA VAL A 120 -4.31 12.69 -0.80
C VAL A 120 -3.02 12.59 -1.61
N VAL A 121 -3.09 12.63 -2.94
CA VAL A 121 -1.91 12.40 -3.79
C VAL A 121 -0.97 13.60 -3.73
N GLY A 122 0.29 13.36 -3.37
CA GLY A 122 1.30 14.39 -3.18
C GLY A 122 1.23 15.12 -1.83
N ALA A 123 0.19 14.90 -1.03
CA ALA A 123 0.10 15.50 0.31
C ALA A 123 1.02 14.80 1.31
N ASP A 124 1.36 15.49 2.40
CA ASP A 124 2.18 14.93 3.47
C ASP A 124 1.51 13.71 4.13
N LYS A 125 2.31 12.75 4.57
CA LYS A 125 1.79 11.62 5.34
C LYS A 125 1.20 12.13 6.66
N ALA A 126 0.08 11.53 7.07
CA ALA A 126 -0.61 11.87 8.31
C ALA A 126 -1.04 13.36 8.45
N HIS A 127 -1.34 14.05 7.33
CA HIS A 127 -1.63 15.49 7.34
C HIS A 127 -3.10 15.86 7.61
N HIS A 128 -4.06 14.94 7.44
CA HIS A 128 -5.47 15.32 7.43
C HIS A 128 -5.92 15.82 8.81
N ALA A 129 -6.38 17.08 8.86
CA ALA A 129 -6.80 17.70 10.10
C ALA A 129 -7.95 16.92 10.76
N GLY A 130 -7.91 16.83 12.09
CA GLY A 130 -8.96 16.19 12.88
C GLY A 130 -9.02 14.67 12.83
N PHE A 131 -8.11 13.98 12.11
CA PHE A 131 -8.00 12.53 12.16
C PHE A 131 -6.89 12.09 13.13
N ASN A 132 -7.16 11.07 13.95
CA ASN A 132 -6.18 10.53 14.89
C ASN A 132 -5.40 9.38 14.25
N TYR A 133 -4.23 9.69 13.71
CA TYR A 133 -3.37 8.70 13.06
C TYR A 133 -2.69 7.77 14.08
N SER A 134 -2.36 6.55 13.63
CA SER A 134 -1.48 5.65 14.38
C SER A 134 -0.10 6.25 14.54
N ALA A 135 0.59 5.96 15.66
CA ALA A 135 1.97 6.40 15.88
C ALA A 135 2.93 6.00 14.74
N ALA A 136 2.67 4.85 14.10
CA ALA A 136 3.44 4.40 12.94
C ALA A 136 3.33 5.37 11.76
N LEU A 137 2.12 5.83 11.42
CA LEU A 137 1.91 6.80 10.34
C LEU A 137 2.35 8.22 10.72
N SER A 138 2.05 8.67 11.95
CA SER A 138 2.46 10.00 12.43
C SER A 138 3.97 10.18 12.53
N GLY A 139 4.74 9.10 12.69
CA GLY A 139 6.19 9.14 12.72
C GLY A 139 6.87 9.02 11.35
N MET A 140 6.12 8.82 10.26
CA MET A 140 6.68 8.73 8.92
C MET A 140 6.73 10.10 8.25
N GLU A 141 7.87 10.38 7.62
CA GLU A 141 8.09 11.62 6.87
C GLU A 141 7.79 11.43 5.37
N GLY A 142 7.68 12.56 4.68
CA GLY A 142 7.48 12.65 3.23
C GLY A 142 6.01 12.63 2.81
N THR A 143 5.79 12.54 1.50
CA THR A 143 4.49 12.69 0.86
C THR A 143 3.93 11.37 0.34
N TRP A 144 2.63 11.34 0.06
CA TRP A 144 1.98 10.29 -0.71
C TRP A 144 2.26 10.45 -2.21
N SER A 145 3.53 10.25 -2.60
CA SER A 145 3.91 10.11 -4.01
C SER A 145 3.28 8.85 -4.64
N TYR A 146 3.33 8.74 -5.97
CA TYR A 146 2.81 7.59 -6.69
C TYR A 146 3.49 6.28 -6.28
N GLU A 147 4.80 6.32 -6.08
CA GLU A 147 5.64 5.21 -5.62
C GLU A 147 5.24 4.80 -4.20
N ASN A 148 5.18 5.78 -3.28
CA ASN A 148 4.79 5.55 -1.90
C ASN A 148 3.36 4.97 -1.79
N LEU A 149 2.43 5.46 -2.61
CA LEU A 149 1.07 4.92 -2.68
C LEU A 149 1.04 3.50 -3.24
N ASN A 150 1.84 3.21 -4.27
CA ASN A 150 1.95 1.86 -4.83
C ASN A 150 2.48 0.85 -3.79
N GLU A 151 3.52 1.21 -3.05
CA GLU A 151 4.06 0.37 -1.97
C GLU A 151 3.08 0.23 -0.80
N TRP A 152 2.50 1.35 -0.35
CA TRP A 152 1.50 1.39 0.71
C TRP A 152 0.31 0.49 0.41
N LEU A 153 -0.26 0.63 -0.78
CA LEU A 153 -1.42 -0.15 -1.20
C LEU A 153 -1.06 -1.61 -1.48
N THR A 154 0.20 -1.96 -1.75
CA THR A 154 0.62 -3.36 -1.89
C THR A 154 0.47 -4.11 -0.57
N ASN A 155 0.95 -3.53 0.52
CA ASN A 155 0.82 -4.10 1.87
C ASN A 155 1.03 -3.02 2.95
N PRO A 156 -0.05 -2.43 3.48
CA PRO A 156 0.05 -1.37 4.47
C PRO A 156 0.76 -1.80 5.76
N GLY A 157 0.51 -3.04 6.19
CA GLY A 157 1.07 -3.58 7.43
C GLY A 157 2.58 -3.79 7.38
N SER A 158 3.14 -4.07 6.19
CA SER A 158 4.59 -4.11 6.01
C SER A 158 5.20 -2.74 5.76
N TYR A 159 4.50 -1.85 5.05
CA TYR A 159 4.97 -0.49 4.77
C TYR A 159 5.07 0.35 6.05
N ALA A 160 4.00 0.38 6.85
CA ALA A 160 4.00 1.04 8.16
C ALA A 160 3.63 0.05 9.25
N ARG A 161 4.64 -0.62 9.79
CA ARG A 161 4.46 -1.59 10.89
C ARG A 161 3.80 -0.91 12.10
N GLY A 162 2.64 -1.42 12.49
CA GLY A 162 1.83 -0.84 13.57
C GLY A 162 0.81 0.20 13.10
N THR A 163 0.58 0.33 11.80
CA THR A 163 -0.56 1.11 11.28
C THR A 163 -1.89 0.57 11.81
N SER A 164 -2.83 1.48 12.07
CA SER A 164 -4.21 1.14 12.43
C SER A 164 -5.08 0.80 11.22
N MET A 165 -4.57 0.96 9.99
CA MET A 165 -5.31 0.58 8.78
C MET A 165 -5.28 -0.94 8.59
N SER A 166 -6.35 -1.61 9.02
CA SER A 166 -6.52 -3.06 8.87
C SER A 166 -6.94 -3.44 7.45
N PHE A 167 -6.02 -3.28 6.50
CA PHE A 167 -6.21 -3.63 5.09
C PHE A 167 -5.10 -4.56 4.62
N ALA A 168 -5.45 -5.64 3.94
CA ALA A 168 -4.50 -6.66 3.49
C ALA A 168 -3.63 -6.21 2.30
N GLY A 169 -4.02 -5.13 1.61
CA GLY A 169 -3.37 -4.64 0.40
C GLY A 169 -3.99 -5.18 -0.90
N LEU A 170 -3.69 -4.48 -1.99
CA LEU A 170 -4.08 -4.78 -3.37
C LEU A 170 -2.90 -5.47 -4.07
N ARG A 171 -2.98 -6.79 -4.23
CA ARG A 171 -1.84 -7.59 -4.74
C ARG A 171 -1.62 -7.46 -6.24
N ARG A 172 -2.67 -7.15 -7.00
CA ARG A 172 -2.57 -6.97 -8.45
C ARG A 172 -2.17 -5.55 -8.77
N ASP A 173 -1.14 -5.41 -9.59
CA ASP A 173 -0.60 -4.12 -9.99
C ASP A 173 -1.65 -3.28 -10.69
N ALA A 174 -2.37 -3.86 -11.66
CA ALA A 174 -3.46 -3.17 -12.35
C ALA A 174 -4.52 -2.60 -11.39
N ASP A 175 -4.89 -3.33 -10.32
CA ASP A 175 -5.88 -2.83 -9.35
C ASP A 175 -5.32 -1.64 -8.55
N ARG A 176 -4.04 -1.71 -8.13
CA ARG A 176 -3.36 -0.60 -7.43
C ARG A 176 -3.24 0.63 -8.31
N ILE A 177 -2.68 0.47 -9.50
CA ILE A 177 -2.42 1.56 -10.43
C ILE A 177 -3.71 2.29 -10.80
N ASN A 178 -4.79 1.55 -11.06
CA ASN A 178 -6.09 2.13 -11.34
C ASN A 178 -6.63 2.92 -10.13
N VAL A 179 -6.52 2.39 -8.91
CA VAL A 179 -6.93 3.12 -7.69
C VAL A 179 -6.10 4.38 -7.49
N ILE A 180 -4.79 4.32 -7.71
CA ILE A 180 -3.89 5.47 -7.59
C ILE A 180 -4.26 6.55 -8.60
N ALA A 181 -4.55 6.17 -9.85
CA ALA A 181 -5.03 7.11 -10.87
C ALA A 181 -6.38 7.73 -10.48
N TYR A 182 -7.28 6.96 -9.86
CA TYR A 182 -8.54 7.49 -9.32
C TYR A 182 -8.33 8.45 -8.13
N LEU A 183 -7.40 8.16 -7.22
CA LEU A 183 -7.04 9.10 -6.16
C LEU A 183 -6.45 10.40 -6.73
N ALA A 184 -5.64 10.30 -7.79
CA ALA A 184 -5.10 11.46 -8.49
C ALA A 184 -6.21 12.30 -9.16
N SER A 185 -7.25 11.68 -9.73
CA SER A 185 -8.38 12.41 -10.29
C SER A 185 -9.28 13.10 -9.25
N ASN A 186 -9.16 12.71 -7.97
CA ASN A 186 -9.82 13.35 -6.82
C ASN A 186 -8.84 14.22 -6.02
N THR A 187 -7.77 14.66 -6.67
CA THR A 187 -6.82 15.64 -6.16
C THR A 187 -6.87 16.84 -7.10
N GLU A 188 -7.06 18.04 -6.58
CA GLU A 188 -7.25 19.25 -7.40
C GLU A 188 -6.02 19.59 -8.24
N ASN A 189 -4.83 19.38 -7.67
CA ASN A 189 -3.54 19.63 -8.33
C ASN A 189 -2.58 18.46 -8.06
N PRO A 190 -2.82 17.28 -8.68
CA PRO A 190 -1.96 16.13 -8.46
C PRO A 190 -0.59 16.41 -9.09
N PRO A 191 0.51 15.93 -8.47
CA PRO A 191 1.80 15.88 -9.15
C PRO A 191 1.66 15.21 -10.53
N PRO A 192 2.46 15.58 -11.54
CA PRO A 192 2.44 14.86 -12.81
C PRO A 192 2.82 13.39 -12.59
N PHE A 193 2.24 12.48 -13.37
CA PHE A 193 2.67 11.09 -13.39
C PHE A 193 4.17 11.02 -13.76
N PRO A 194 4.91 10.07 -13.17
CA PRO A 194 6.31 9.86 -13.52
C PRO A 194 6.42 9.56 -15.02
N GLU A 195 7.46 10.08 -15.66
CA GLU A 195 7.71 9.80 -17.07
C GLU A 195 7.99 8.30 -17.24
N PRO A 196 7.40 7.65 -18.26
CA PRO A 196 7.75 6.28 -18.60
C PRO A 196 9.25 6.15 -18.83
N LEU A 197 9.81 5.00 -18.44
CA LEU A 197 11.19 4.69 -18.75
C LEU A 197 11.37 4.70 -20.27
N PRO A 198 12.53 5.16 -20.78
CA PRO A 198 12.79 5.13 -22.21
C PRO A 198 12.61 3.69 -22.69
N ALA A 199 11.83 3.52 -23.76
CA ALA A 199 11.72 2.22 -24.41
C ALA A 199 13.14 1.74 -24.68
N ALA A 200 13.50 0.57 -24.16
CA ALA A 200 14.77 -0.04 -24.51
C ALA A 200 14.77 -0.18 -26.03
N GLU A 201 15.60 0.63 -26.69
CA GLU A 201 15.79 0.58 -28.13
C GLU A 201 16.09 -0.87 -28.48
N GLU A 202 15.15 -1.53 -29.16
CA GLU A 202 15.39 -2.84 -29.75
C GLU A 202 16.61 -2.65 -30.64
N GLY A 203 17.72 -3.29 -30.25
CA GLY A 203 19.01 -3.15 -30.91
C GLY A 203 18.83 -3.34 -32.40
N SER A 204 18.99 -2.26 -33.15
CA SER A 204 19.17 -2.34 -34.59
C SER A 204 20.45 -3.13 -34.81
N ASP A 205 20.30 -4.32 -35.35
CA ASP A 205 21.36 -5.15 -35.92
C ASP A 205 21.99 -4.34 -37.07
N GLU A 206 22.96 -3.48 -36.75
CA GLU A 206 23.89 -2.94 -37.74
C GLU A 206 25.07 -3.90 -37.78
N ALA A 207 24.99 -4.84 -38.72
CA ALA A 207 26.08 -5.72 -39.10
C ALA A 207 27.33 -4.91 -39.45
N VAL A 208 28.33 -4.93 -38.57
CA VAL A 208 29.70 -4.58 -38.91
C VAL A 208 30.39 -5.85 -39.40
N GLU A 209 30.32 -6.10 -40.71
CA GLU A 209 31.33 -6.91 -41.40
C GLU A 209 32.50 -6.00 -41.81
N GLY A 210 33.72 -6.45 -41.50
CA GLY A 210 34.91 -6.06 -42.25
C GLY A 210 36.03 -5.45 -41.42
N GLU A 211 36.72 -6.30 -40.66
CA GLU A 211 38.11 -6.07 -40.30
C GLU A 211 38.99 -6.19 -41.55
N GLU A 212 39.67 -5.11 -41.94
CA GLU A 212 41.03 -5.19 -42.49
C GLU A 212 41.89 -4.08 -41.90
N ALA A 213 43.02 -4.51 -41.33
CA ALA A 213 44.01 -3.71 -40.66
C ALA A 213 44.85 -2.87 -41.62
N THR A 214 45.22 -1.65 -41.20
CA THR A 214 46.56 -1.11 -41.46
C THR A 214 47.10 -0.42 -40.22
N THR A 215 48.28 -0.87 -39.82
CA THR A 215 49.17 -0.35 -38.77
C THR A 215 49.89 0.93 -39.22
N GLU A 216 50.12 1.88 -38.30
CA GLU A 216 51.38 2.58 -37.98
C GLU A 216 51.02 3.75 -37.02
N GLU A 217 51.27 3.60 -35.72
CA GLU A 217 52.46 4.07 -34.97
C GLU A 217 52.70 5.59 -35.02
N GLY A 218 52.57 6.25 -33.85
CA GLY A 218 52.91 7.67 -33.70
C GLY A 218 52.54 8.30 -32.35
N ALA A 219 53.28 7.93 -31.31
CA ALA A 219 53.70 8.73 -30.13
C ALA A 219 52.80 9.84 -29.52
N ALA A 220 52.58 9.72 -28.20
CA ALA A 220 52.06 10.72 -27.25
C ALA A 220 53.10 11.83 -26.91
N PRO A 221 52.94 12.72 -25.89
CA PRO A 221 51.79 13.13 -25.04
C PRO A 221 51.70 14.68 -24.77
N ALA A 222 50.71 15.08 -23.93
CA ALA A 222 50.68 16.26 -23.03
C ALA A 222 50.48 17.66 -23.69
N GLU A 223 49.91 18.71 -23.10
CA GLU A 223 49.63 19.15 -21.71
C GLU A 223 48.37 20.04 -21.65
N ALA A 224 47.96 20.35 -20.41
CA ALA A 224 47.00 21.37 -19.98
C ALA A 224 47.33 22.79 -20.47
N THR A 225 46.31 23.67 -20.51
CA THR A 225 46.41 25.05 -19.98
C THR A 225 45.03 25.63 -19.63
N GLU A 226 45.00 26.27 -18.46
CA GLU A 226 43.99 27.17 -17.90
C GLU A 226 43.57 28.36 -18.77
N GLY A 227 42.43 28.96 -18.38
CA GLY A 227 42.02 30.35 -18.66
C GLY A 227 40.55 30.51 -18.25
N ASP A 228 40.25 30.75 -16.97
CA ASP A 228 40.22 32.05 -16.27
C ASP A 228 39.06 32.99 -16.65
N ALA A 229 38.53 33.64 -15.60
CA ALA A 229 37.60 34.77 -15.54
C ALA A 229 36.13 34.51 -15.88
N ALA A 230 35.23 34.36 -14.89
CA ALA A 230 34.69 35.38 -14.00
C ALA A 230 33.71 36.36 -14.68
N THR A 231 32.42 36.27 -14.30
CA THR A 231 31.54 37.43 -14.14
C THR A 231 30.56 37.13 -13.00
N THR A 232 30.71 37.91 -11.94
CA THR A 232 29.78 38.13 -10.83
C THR A 232 28.86 39.31 -11.16
N GLU A 233 27.57 39.20 -10.87
CA GLU A 233 26.63 40.25 -10.39
C GLU A 233 25.38 39.46 -9.91
N GLU A 234 25.15 39.20 -8.63
CA GLU A 234 24.68 40.06 -7.51
C GLU A 234 23.35 40.82 -7.73
N ALA A 235 22.34 40.32 -6.99
CA ALA A 235 21.21 40.98 -6.31
C ALA A 235 20.19 41.83 -7.10
N THR A 236 18.90 41.57 -6.81
CA THR A 236 18.06 42.45 -5.95
C THR A 236 16.57 42.05 -6.05
N ALA A 237 15.98 41.66 -4.92
CA ALA A 237 14.56 41.86 -4.60
C ALA A 237 14.44 43.24 -3.89
N PRO A 238 13.28 43.94 -3.83
CA PRO A 238 12.19 43.52 -2.94
C PRO A 238 10.75 43.93 -3.34
N ALA A 239 9.77 43.36 -2.61
CA ALA A 239 8.52 43.89 -1.99
C ALA A 239 7.74 45.06 -2.66
N ASP A 240 6.45 45.34 -2.48
CA ASP A 240 5.36 45.03 -1.54
C ASP A 240 4.11 45.71 -2.19
N GLU A 241 2.87 45.24 -1.99
CA GLU A 241 1.80 46.14 -1.53
C GLU A 241 0.52 45.38 -1.16
N THR A 242 0.19 45.57 0.11
CA THR A 242 -1.05 45.29 0.82
C THR A 242 -2.22 46.17 0.35
N VAL A 243 -3.45 45.64 0.33
CA VAL A 243 -4.65 46.41 0.68
C VAL A 243 -5.53 45.59 1.61
N SER A 244 -5.61 46.08 2.84
CA SER A 244 -6.61 45.77 3.86
C SER A 244 -7.69 46.85 3.85
N GLU A 245 -8.97 46.49 3.90
CA GLU A 245 -9.99 47.32 4.53
C GLU A 245 -11.06 46.42 5.16
N ALA A 246 -11.23 46.59 6.47
CA ALA A 246 -12.28 46.01 7.31
C ALA A 246 -13.36 47.08 7.55
N VAL A 247 -14.54 46.66 8.05
CA VAL A 247 -15.62 47.40 8.80
C VAL A 247 -16.96 46.68 8.51
N GLU A 248 -17.89 46.29 9.40
CA GLU A 248 -18.09 46.16 10.88
C GLU A 248 -19.16 45.04 11.06
N GLU A 249 -19.08 44.18 12.09
CA GLU A 249 -19.90 44.18 13.33
C GLU A 249 -21.43 44.41 13.17
N ASP A 250 -22.23 43.35 13.40
CA ASP A 250 -23.37 43.42 14.33
C ASP A 250 -23.68 42.01 14.87
N ALA A 251 -24.01 41.96 16.15
CA ALA A 251 -24.19 40.78 16.97
C ALA A 251 -25.67 40.66 17.36
N ASP A 252 -26.25 39.46 17.33
CA ASP A 252 -27.24 39.09 18.34
C ASP A 252 -27.33 37.58 18.51
N ALA A 253 -27.35 37.18 19.77
CA ALA A 253 -27.49 35.81 20.24
C ALA A 253 -28.90 35.63 20.80
N ALA A 254 -29.63 34.59 20.39
CA ALA A 254 -30.67 34.00 21.22
C ALA A 254 -30.97 32.54 20.84
N ASP A 255 -30.57 31.67 21.76
CA ASP A 255 -31.07 30.33 22.05
C ASP A 255 -32.59 30.32 22.34
N ALA A 256 -33.33 29.32 21.84
CA ALA A 256 -34.27 28.48 22.61
C ALA A 256 -35.35 27.75 21.77
N THR A 257 -35.24 26.42 21.77
CA THR A 257 -36.30 25.40 22.06
C THR A 257 -37.40 25.01 21.06
N ALA A 258 -37.74 23.70 21.17
CA ALA A 258 -38.91 22.92 20.71
C ALA A 258 -38.82 22.42 19.25
N GLU A 259 -38.44 21.17 18.95
CA GLU A 259 -39.05 19.88 19.31
C GLU A 259 -40.58 19.79 19.13
N GLU A 260 -40.98 18.77 18.36
CA GLU A 260 -42.29 18.12 18.20
C GLU A 260 -43.17 18.50 16.98
N ALA A 261 -43.19 17.54 16.05
CA ALA A 261 -44.34 16.94 15.37
C ALA A 261 -45.36 17.84 14.62
N PHE A 262 -45.45 17.63 13.30
CA PHE A 262 -46.77 17.53 12.67
C PHE A 262 -46.75 16.61 11.44
N GLU A 263 -47.75 15.75 11.43
CA GLU A 263 -48.06 14.66 10.52
C GLU A 263 -48.17 15.01 9.03
N GLU A 264 -47.68 14.04 8.25
CA GLU A 264 -48.26 13.46 7.03
C GLU A 264 -49.69 13.94 6.66
N GLU A 265 -49.80 14.78 5.62
CA GLU A 265 -51.08 15.07 4.95
C GLU A 265 -51.13 14.29 3.62
N ALA A 266 -52.00 13.29 3.56
CA ALA A 266 -52.31 12.49 2.38
C ALA A 266 -53.16 13.29 1.35
N PRO A 267 -53.09 12.95 0.05
CA PRO A 267 -53.65 13.76 -1.03
C PRO A 267 -55.18 13.64 -1.19
N THR A 268 -55.81 14.77 -1.51
CA THR A 268 -57.23 14.88 -1.87
C THR A 268 -57.48 14.47 -3.33
N PRO A 269 -58.59 13.75 -3.64
CA PRO A 269 -58.99 13.46 -5.01
C PRO A 269 -59.82 14.62 -5.58
N THR A 270 -59.55 15.01 -6.83
CA THR A 270 -60.40 15.92 -7.59
C THR A 270 -60.94 15.17 -8.81
N GLU A 271 -62.22 14.84 -8.76
CA GLU A 271 -63.05 14.53 -9.91
C GLU A 271 -63.76 15.82 -10.33
N GLU A 272 -63.59 16.29 -11.57
CA GLU A 272 -64.64 17.02 -12.30
C GLU A 272 -64.39 16.91 -13.82
N GLU A 273 -65.50 16.90 -14.54
CA GLU A 273 -65.74 16.33 -15.86
C GLU A 273 -65.56 17.33 -17.02
N GLY A 274 -65.51 16.79 -18.24
CA GLY A 274 -66.01 17.44 -19.47
C GLY A 274 -64.94 17.87 -20.48
N GLU A 275 -64.77 17.15 -21.59
CA GLU A 275 -65.56 17.28 -22.84
C GLU A 275 -65.21 16.13 -23.83
#